data_AF-A0A963BHN6-F1
#
_entry.id   AF-A0A963BHN6-F1
#
_cell.length_a   1.000
_cell.length_b   1.000
_cell.length_c   1.000
_cell.angle_alpha   90.00
_cell.angle_beta   90.00
_cell.angle_gamma   90.00
#
_symmetry.space_group_name_H-M   'P 1'
#
loop_
_entity.id
_entity.type
_entity.pdbx_description
1 polymer ?
#
loop_
_entity_poly.entity_id
_entity_poly.type
_entity_poly.pdbx_seq_one_letter_code
_entity_poly.pdbx_strand_id
1 'polypeptide(L)'
;MVNLSAGSEPARPLWLLAELTYRCPLQCSYCSNPLRLGDGEGELSTEDWFRVLGQARQLGAAQLGLSGGEPLLRRDLEQIIAEARRLGFYTNLLTSGLGMDEARILALKQAGLDHIQLSFQADEAGLNDRLAGTNSFQKKREAARLIKAHGYPMVLNVVLHRHNLGRVAAMLDMALALKADYVELANAQYYGWALVNRDYLLPSREQLVRAEEVVNAYRARIGQGMKIYFVVPDYFEGRPKPCMNGWGRVFLGISPDGTALPCHAAADLPGMDLPNVREHDLKWIWRDSPDFNRFRGEGWMQAPCSGCERREHCFGGCRCQAYLLSGDTNVADPACERSPHHGVVLEAIRRSASLLVEPEPVMRNRRNGMRLCGR
;
A
#
# COMPACT_ATOMS: atom_id res chain seq x y z
N MET A 1 24.35 5.40 -19.53
CA MET A 1 23.32 6.25 -20.16
C MET A 1 22.64 5.42 -21.25
N VAL A 2 21.49 4.83 -20.94
CA VAL A 2 20.65 4.19 -21.96
C VAL A 2 19.59 5.21 -22.31
N ASN A 3 19.76 5.86 -23.46
CA ASN A 3 18.73 6.68 -24.08
C ASN A 3 17.53 5.76 -24.37
N LEU A 4 16.42 5.90 -23.64
CA LEU A 4 15.17 5.24 -23.98
C LEU A 4 14.53 6.05 -25.12
N SER A 5 14.93 5.75 -26.34
CA SER A 5 14.25 6.22 -27.55
C SER A 5 12.81 5.73 -27.55
N ALA A 6 11.88 6.55 -28.04
CA ALA A 6 10.54 6.12 -28.41
C ALA A 6 10.63 4.89 -29.33
N GLY A 7 10.30 3.71 -28.80
CA GLY A 7 10.51 2.41 -29.46
C GLY A 7 11.04 1.29 -28.57
N SER A 8 11.49 1.56 -27.33
CA SER A 8 11.86 0.49 -26.39
C SER A 8 10.62 -0.14 -25.74
N GLU A 9 10.53 -1.48 -25.73
CA GLU A 9 9.49 -2.22 -25.02
C GLU A 9 9.44 -1.80 -23.54
N PRO A 10 8.25 -1.53 -22.96
CA PRO A 10 8.16 -1.12 -21.56
C PRO A 10 8.72 -2.20 -20.64
N ALA A 11 9.29 -1.78 -19.50
CA ALA A 11 9.79 -2.69 -18.48
C ALA A 11 8.69 -3.70 -18.08
N ARG A 12 9.09 -4.93 -17.76
CA ARG A 12 8.15 -5.99 -17.36
C ARG A 12 7.60 -5.69 -15.96
N PRO A 13 6.31 -5.95 -15.70
CA PRO A 13 5.82 -5.94 -14.32
C PRO A 13 6.51 -7.07 -13.57
N LEU A 14 7.06 -6.79 -12.38
CA LEU A 14 7.69 -7.80 -11.53
C LEU A 14 6.81 -8.15 -10.33
N TRP A 15 5.88 -7.26 -9.98
CA TRP A 15 4.96 -7.43 -8.87
C TRP A 15 3.51 -7.25 -9.32
N LEU A 16 2.70 -8.29 -9.12
CA LEU A 16 1.25 -8.24 -9.21
C LEU A 16 0.68 -8.07 -7.79
N LEU A 17 -0.14 -7.04 -7.58
CA LEU A 17 -1.01 -6.93 -6.41
C LEU A 17 -2.43 -7.30 -6.80
N ALA A 18 -2.91 -8.42 -6.29
CA ALA A 18 -4.28 -8.86 -6.46
C ALA A 18 -5.11 -8.38 -5.25
N GLU A 19 -5.89 -7.31 -5.44
CA GLU A 19 -6.86 -6.86 -4.45
C GLU A 19 -8.14 -7.67 -4.61
N LEU A 20 -8.28 -8.72 -3.79
CA LEU A 20 -9.24 -9.77 -4.07
C LEU A 20 -10.68 -9.43 -3.71
N THR A 21 -10.86 -8.52 -2.74
CA THR A 21 -12.14 -8.00 -2.24
C THR A 21 -11.88 -6.70 -1.50
N TYR A 22 -12.83 -5.76 -1.48
CA TYR A 22 -12.77 -4.59 -0.58
C TYR A 22 -13.60 -4.76 0.69
N ARG A 23 -14.18 -5.94 0.93
CA ARG A 23 -14.72 -6.26 2.25
C ARG A 23 -13.57 -6.38 3.24
N CYS A 24 -13.74 -5.85 4.45
CA CYS A 24 -12.75 -5.93 5.51
C CYS A 24 -13.46 -5.90 6.86
N PRO A 25 -13.05 -6.71 7.85
CA PRO A 25 -13.57 -6.62 9.20
C PRO A 25 -13.04 -5.39 9.96
N LEU A 26 -12.05 -4.67 9.42
CA LEU A 26 -11.50 -3.44 10.01
C LEU A 26 -12.02 -2.19 9.29
N GLN A 27 -11.91 -1.05 9.98
CA GLN A 27 -12.34 0.27 9.54
C GLN A 27 -11.26 1.35 9.71
N CYS A 28 -10.00 0.99 9.49
CA CYS A 28 -8.85 1.86 9.74
C CYS A 28 -8.98 3.26 9.13
N SER A 29 -8.78 4.31 9.93
CA SER A 29 -8.88 5.72 9.49
C SER A 29 -7.83 6.13 8.44
N TYR A 30 -6.77 5.33 8.26
CA TYR A 30 -5.69 5.58 7.31
C TYR A 30 -5.69 4.62 6.11
N CYS A 31 -6.76 3.83 5.92
CA CYS A 31 -6.80 2.77 4.92
C CYS A 31 -6.44 3.28 3.51
N SER A 32 -5.62 2.52 2.79
CA SER A 32 -5.19 2.81 1.42
C SER A 32 -6.20 2.39 0.35
N ASN A 33 -7.22 1.59 0.70
CA ASN A 33 -8.30 1.26 -0.23
C ASN A 33 -9.06 2.52 -0.68
N PRO A 34 -9.72 2.48 -1.85
CA PRO A 34 -10.49 3.61 -2.35
C PRO A 34 -11.57 4.05 -1.34
N LEU A 35 -11.97 5.32 -1.42
CA LEU A 35 -13.10 5.85 -0.66
C LEU A 35 -14.41 5.19 -1.09
N ARG A 36 -14.52 4.91 -2.39
CA ARG A 36 -15.64 4.16 -2.98
C ARG A 36 -15.42 2.66 -2.79
N LEU A 37 -15.89 2.15 -1.65
CA LEU A 37 -15.87 0.73 -1.34
C LEU A 37 -17.03 0.02 -2.06
N GLY A 38 -16.73 -1.02 -2.84
CA GLY A 38 -17.74 -1.94 -3.36
C GLY A 38 -18.37 -2.78 -2.23
N ASP A 39 -19.56 -3.31 -2.46
CA ASP A 39 -20.24 -4.24 -1.55
C ASP A 39 -19.93 -5.72 -1.82
N GLY A 40 -19.07 -5.98 -2.82
CA GLY A 40 -18.68 -7.31 -3.25
C GLY A 40 -19.41 -7.77 -4.52
N GLU A 41 -20.38 -7.00 -5.01
CA GLU A 41 -20.97 -7.25 -6.32
C GLU A 41 -19.95 -6.95 -7.43
N GLY A 42 -19.91 -7.80 -8.45
CA GLY A 42 -18.99 -7.65 -9.58
C GLY A 42 -17.53 -8.05 -9.30
N GLU A 43 -17.21 -8.58 -8.11
CA GLU A 43 -15.90 -9.17 -7.82
C GLU A 43 -15.53 -10.25 -8.85
N LEU A 44 -14.25 -10.33 -9.24
CA LEU A 44 -13.74 -11.36 -10.14
C LEU A 44 -13.99 -12.76 -9.55
N SER A 45 -14.44 -13.68 -10.43
CA SER A 45 -14.59 -15.09 -10.08
C SER A 45 -13.23 -15.77 -9.87
N THR A 46 -13.24 -17.01 -9.41
CA THR A 46 -12.03 -17.81 -9.26
C THR A 46 -11.33 -18.00 -10.61
N GLU A 47 -12.09 -18.29 -11.67
CA GLU A 47 -11.60 -18.49 -13.04
C GLU A 47 -11.02 -17.20 -13.64
N ASP A 48 -11.67 -16.06 -13.37
CA ASP A 48 -11.14 -14.75 -13.74
C ASP A 48 -9.76 -14.53 -13.10
N TRP A 49 -9.61 -14.81 -11.80
CA TRP A 49 -8.32 -14.70 -11.13
C TRP A 49 -7.27 -15.64 -11.71
N PHE A 50 -7.62 -16.90 -12.02
CA PHE A 50 -6.68 -17.83 -12.67
C PHE A 50 -6.17 -17.29 -14.00
N ARG A 51 -7.06 -16.71 -14.81
CA ARG A 51 -6.69 -16.05 -16.08
C ARG A 51 -5.77 -14.86 -15.85
N VAL A 52 -6.08 -13.98 -14.89
CA VAL A 52 -5.23 -12.84 -14.51
C VAL A 52 -3.84 -13.31 -14.08
N LEU A 53 -3.76 -14.31 -13.20
CA LEU A 53 -2.49 -14.86 -12.73
C LEU A 53 -1.65 -15.43 -13.89
N GLY A 54 -2.27 -16.21 -14.77
CA GLY A 54 -1.61 -16.78 -15.94
C GLY A 54 -1.03 -15.70 -16.86
N GLN A 55 -1.82 -14.69 -17.20
CA GLN A 55 -1.39 -13.57 -18.04
C GLN A 55 -0.29 -12.73 -17.37
N ALA A 56 -0.41 -12.44 -16.06
CA ALA A 56 0.59 -11.65 -15.34
C ALA A 56 1.92 -12.40 -15.26
N ARG A 57 1.90 -13.72 -15.06
CA ARG A 57 3.09 -14.56 -15.07
C ARG A 57 3.77 -14.52 -16.44
N GLN A 58 3.01 -14.63 -17.53
CA GLN A 58 3.53 -14.55 -18.90
C GLN A 58 4.21 -13.19 -19.19
N LEU A 59 3.73 -12.10 -18.57
CA LEU A 59 4.37 -10.78 -18.68
C LEU A 59 5.66 -10.64 -17.89
N GLY A 60 5.91 -11.53 -16.91
CA GLY A 60 7.12 -11.57 -16.11
C GLY A 60 6.91 -11.31 -14.62
N ALA A 61 5.67 -11.10 -14.15
CA ALA A 61 5.40 -10.89 -12.74
C ALA A 61 5.86 -12.13 -11.96
N ALA A 62 6.67 -11.91 -10.91
CA ALA A 62 7.28 -12.98 -10.12
C ALA A 62 6.76 -12.96 -8.68
N GLN A 63 6.51 -11.76 -8.14
CA GLN A 63 5.89 -11.59 -6.83
C GLN A 63 4.39 -11.39 -6.97
N LEU A 64 3.62 -12.04 -6.10
CA LEU A 64 2.18 -11.87 -5.98
C LEU A 64 1.82 -11.44 -4.56
N GLY A 65 1.27 -10.24 -4.42
CA GLY A 65 0.62 -9.79 -3.18
C GLY A 65 -0.87 -10.07 -3.23
N LEU A 66 -1.39 -10.86 -2.29
CA LEU A 66 -2.82 -11.11 -2.11
C LEU A 66 -3.34 -10.17 -1.04
N SER A 67 -4.18 -9.20 -1.43
CA SER A 67 -4.59 -8.09 -0.56
C SER A 67 -6.02 -7.61 -0.89
N GLY A 68 -6.28 -6.31 -0.79
CA GLY A 68 -7.57 -5.65 -0.94
C GLY A 68 -7.99 -5.02 0.38
N GLY A 69 -9.16 -5.37 0.87
CA GLY A 69 -9.61 -5.11 2.23
C GLY A 69 -9.16 -6.22 3.17
N GLU A 70 -9.71 -7.42 3.01
CA GLU A 70 -9.29 -8.61 3.74
C GLU A 70 -9.39 -9.85 2.85
N PRO A 71 -8.26 -10.39 2.34
CA PRO A 71 -8.27 -11.56 1.47
C PRO A 71 -8.81 -12.82 2.18
N LEU A 72 -8.67 -12.95 3.51
CA LEU A 72 -9.19 -14.11 4.24
C LEU A 72 -10.73 -14.26 4.15
N LEU A 73 -11.47 -13.22 3.77
CA LEU A 73 -12.92 -13.29 3.58
C LEU A 73 -13.33 -14.05 2.31
N ARG A 74 -12.40 -14.33 1.39
CA ARG A 74 -12.68 -15.12 0.19
C ARG A 74 -12.67 -16.62 0.47
N ARG A 75 -13.72 -17.30 0.01
CA ARG A 75 -13.90 -18.75 0.18
C ARG A 75 -13.00 -19.57 -0.74
N ASP A 76 -12.55 -18.98 -1.84
CA ASP A 76 -11.72 -19.58 -2.88
C ASP A 76 -10.23 -19.19 -2.79
N LEU A 77 -9.80 -18.57 -1.68
CA LEU A 77 -8.44 -18.07 -1.50
C LEU A 77 -7.37 -19.17 -1.69
N GLU A 78 -7.58 -20.35 -1.13
CA GLU A 78 -6.66 -21.49 -1.26
C GLU A 78 -6.51 -21.93 -2.71
N GLN A 79 -7.60 -21.88 -3.50
CA GLN A 79 -7.55 -22.23 -4.92
C GLN A 79 -6.70 -21.22 -5.70
N ILE A 80 -6.88 -19.92 -5.41
CA ILE A 80 -6.08 -18.83 -5.99
C ILE A 80 -4.60 -19.01 -5.64
N ILE A 81 -4.27 -19.33 -4.39
CA ILE A 81 -2.89 -19.58 -3.95
C ILE A 81 -2.29 -20.80 -4.64
N ALA A 82 -3.05 -21.91 -4.73
CA ALA A 82 -2.59 -23.13 -5.37
C ALA A 82 -2.28 -22.90 -6.86
N GLU A 83 -3.13 -22.13 -7.56
CA GLU A 83 -2.88 -21.76 -8.95
C GLU A 83 -1.66 -20.83 -9.07
N ALA A 84 -1.53 -19.84 -8.20
CA ALA A 84 -0.35 -18.97 -8.17
C ALA A 84 0.95 -19.77 -7.97
N ARG A 85 0.94 -20.78 -7.08
CA ARG A 85 2.07 -21.67 -6.87
C ARG A 85 2.37 -22.53 -8.09
N ARG A 86 1.33 -23.10 -8.74
CA ARG A 86 1.49 -23.87 -9.98
C ARG A 86 2.15 -23.06 -11.09
N LEU A 87 1.83 -21.76 -11.17
CA LEU A 87 2.43 -20.80 -12.11
C LEU A 87 3.82 -20.31 -11.70
N GLY A 88 4.29 -20.63 -10.49
CA GLY A 88 5.61 -20.29 -9.98
C GLY A 88 5.73 -18.85 -9.45
N PHE A 89 4.66 -18.28 -8.91
CA PHE A 89 4.74 -17.04 -8.15
C PHE A 89 5.38 -17.25 -6.78
N TYR A 90 6.08 -16.22 -6.28
CA TYR A 90 6.35 -16.06 -4.86
C TYR A 90 5.21 -15.27 -4.22
N THR A 91 4.46 -15.93 -3.34
CA THR A 91 3.19 -15.43 -2.82
C THR A 91 3.32 -14.80 -1.44
N ASN A 92 2.75 -13.60 -1.27
CA ASN A 92 2.64 -12.90 0.01
C ASN A 92 1.17 -12.59 0.32
N LEU A 93 0.66 -13.09 1.44
CA LEU A 93 -0.68 -12.77 1.94
C LEU A 93 -0.62 -11.54 2.85
N LEU A 94 -1.23 -10.43 2.43
CA LEU A 94 -1.36 -9.21 3.22
C LEU A 94 -2.71 -9.22 3.93
N THR A 95 -2.72 -9.45 5.25
CA THR A 95 -3.95 -9.70 6.00
C THR A 95 -4.01 -8.97 7.34
N SER A 96 -5.22 -8.74 7.84
CA SER A 96 -5.47 -8.38 9.23
C SER A 96 -5.39 -9.58 10.19
N GLY A 97 -5.36 -10.81 9.66
CA GLY A 97 -5.38 -12.05 10.45
C GLY A 97 -6.75 -12.38 11.07
N LEU A 98 -7.76 -11.53 10.89
CA LEU A 98 -9.11 -11.82 11.40
C LEU A 98 -9.76 -12.90 10.54
N GLY A 99 -10.17 -13.99 11.20
CA GLY A 99 -10.66 -15.20 10.52
C GLY A 99 -9.56 -16.23 10.25
N MET A 100 -8.32 -15.99 10.70
CA MET A 100 -7.29 -17.01 10.71
C MET A 100 -7.50 -17.96 11.90
N ASP A 101 -7.67 -19.24 11.60
CA ASP A 101 -7.65 -20.34 12.57
C ASP A 101 -6.68 -21.44 12.12
N GLU A 102 -6.58 -22.50 12.94
CA GLU A 102 -5.67 -23.63 12.69
C GLU A 102 -5.98 -24.35 11.37
N ALA A 103 -7.26 -24.56 11.05
CA ALA A 103 -7.66 -25.24 9.82
C ALA A 103 -7.31 -24.40 8.59
N ARG A 104 -7.62 -23.11 8.64
CA ARG A 104 -7.35 -22.15 7.56
C ARG A 104 -5.86 -22.02 7.29
N ILE A 105 -5.02 -21.87 8.32
CA ILE A 105 -3.58 -21.70 8.10
C ILE A 105 -2.91 -22.94 7.51
N LEU A 106 -3.36 -24.13 7.91
CA LEU A 106 -2.92 -25.40 7.33
C LEU A 106 -3.36 -25.53 5.86
N ALA A 107 -4.60 -25.16 5.54
CA ALA A 107 -5.10 -25.16 4.17
C ALA A 107 -4.30 -24.20 3.27
N LEU A 108 -3.97 -23.00 3.76
CA LEU A 108 -3.08 -22.06 3.05
C LEU A 108 -1.68 -22.65 2.83
N LYS A 109 -1.16 -23.42 3.81
CA LYS A 109 0.17 -24.05 3.71
C LYS A 109 0.19 -25.15 2.67
N GLN A 110 -0.88 -25.96 2.62
CA GLN A 110 -1.07 -27.01 1.63
C GLN A 110 -1.26 -26.44 0.21
N ALA A 111 -1.98 -25.32 0.08
CA ALA A 111 -2.05 -24.57 -1.18
C ALA A 111 -0.67 -24.00 -1.59
N GLY A 112 0.24 -23.86 -0.62
CA GLY A 112 1.63 -23.52 -0.84
C GLY A 112 1.91 -22.03 -0.83
N LEU A 113 1.19 -21.30 0.01
CA LEU A 113 1.51 -19.92 0.37
C LEU A 113 2.94 -19.83 0.90
N ASP A 114 3.72 -18.84 0.46
CA ASP A 114 5.12 -18.71 0.84
C ASP A 114 5.32 -17.82 2.07
N HIS A 115 4.60 -16.70 2.12
CA HIS A 115 4.84 -15.62 3.08
C HIS A 115 3.54 -14.97 3.59
N ILE A 116 3.52 -14.54 4.86
CA ILE A 116 2.39 -13.79 5.44
C ILE A 116 2.87 -12.46 6.01
N GLN A 117 2.21 -11.39 5.58
CA GLN A 117 2.34 -10.06 6.14
C GLN A 117 1.11 -9.74 7.00
N LEU A 118 1.32 -9.68 8.32
CA LEU A 118 0.27 -9.44 9.29
C LEU A 118 0.28 -7.99 9.75
N SER A 119 -0.86 -7.30 9.60
CA SER A 119 -0.99 -5.90 9.96
C SER A 119 -1.37 -5.70 11.44
N PHE A 120 -0.66 -4.80 12.12
CA PHE A 120 -1.04 -4.26 13.44
C PHE A 120 -1.16 -2.74 13.35
N GLN A 121 -1.99 -2.15 14.21
CA GLN A 121 -2.15 -0.70 14.30
C GLN A 121 -1.27 -0.10 15.41
N ALA A 122 -1.06 -0.86 16.49
CA ALA A 122 -0.24 -0.48 17.64
C ALA A 122 0.23 -1.71 18.43
N ASP A 123 1.05 -1.48 19.46
CA ASP A 123 1.60 -2.47 20.40
C ASP A 123 0.63 -2.87 21.53
N GLU A 124 -0.47 -2.14 21.71
CA GLU A 124 -1.45 -2.39 22.78
C GLU A 124 -2.89 -2.39 22.26
N ALA A 125 -3.77 -3.09 22.98
CA ALA A 125 -5.16 -3.31 22.56
C ALA A 125 -5.95 -2.01 22.38
N GLY A 126 -5.90 -1.09 23.34
CA GLY A 126 -6.69 0.13 23.31
C GLY A 126 -6.40 0.98 22.08
N LEU A 127 -5.13 1.31 21.84
CA LEU A 127 -4.73 2.08 20.67
C LEU A 127 -4.96 1.31 19.36
N ASN A 128 -4.63 0.01 19.33
CA ASN A 128 -4.81 -0.80 18.12
C ASN A 128 -6.28 -0.82 17.70
N ASP A 129 -7.17 -1.13 18.64
CA ASP A 129 -8.60 -1.35 18.36
C ASP A 129 -9.30 -0.04 18.00
N ARG A 130 -8.91 1.07 18.65
CA ARG A 130 -9.36 2.42 18.28
C ARG A 130 -8.98 2.76 16.83
N LEU A 131 -7.70 2.57 16.47
CA LEU A 131 -7.21 2.86 15.11
C LEU A 131 -7.79 1.90 14.06
N ALA A 132 -8.05 0.65 14.43
CA ALA A 132 -8.68 -0.34 13.57
C ALA A 132 -10.19 -0.14 13.43
N GLY A 133 -10.83 0.61 14.33
CA GLY A 133 -12.28 0.72 14.44
C GLY A 133 -12.97 -0.61 14.79
N THR A 134 -12.23 -1.56 15.36
CA THR A 134 -12.70 -2.93 15.65
C THR A 134 -11.78 -3.57 16.68
N ASN A 135 -12.37 -4.27 17.66
CA ASN A 135 -11.65 -5.06 18.66
C ASN A 135 -10.94 -6.24 18.00
N SER A 136 -9.65 -6.07 17.69
CA SER A 136 -8.90 -6.93 16.79
C SER A 136 -7.55 -7.37 17.36
N PHE A 137 -6.99 -6.65 18.33
CA PHE A 137 -5.63 -6.87 18.82
C PHE A 137 -5.37 -8.31 19.29
N GLN A 138 -6.24 -8.87 20.13
CA GLN A 138 -6.04 -10.24 20.64
C GLN A 138 -6.15 -11.29 19.53
N LYS A 139 -7.10 -11.11 18.59
CA LYS A 139 -7.25 -12.00 17.43
C LYS A 139 -6.01 -11.94 16.52
N LYS A 140 -5.44 -10.75 16.34
CA LYS A 140 -4.19 -10.54 15.59
C LYS A 140 -3.00 -11.23 16.26
N ARG A 141 -2.89 -11.16 17.59
CA ARG A 141 -1.85 -11.88 18.34
C ARG A 141 -1.98 -13.39 18.19
N GLU A 142 -3.20 -13.91 18.22
CA GLU A 142 -3.43 -15.33 17.97
C GLU A 142 -3.08 -15.73 16.53
N ALA A 143 -3.46 -14.92 15.54
CA ALA A 143 -3.05 -15.13 14.15
C ALA A 143 -1.51 -15.13 14.01
N ALA A 144 -0.81 -14.19 14.66
CA ALA A 144 0.65 -14.17 14.67
C ALA A 144 1.25 -15.45 15.28
N ARG A 145 0.68 -15.95 16.38
CA ARG A 145 1.09 -17.21 17.00
C ARG A 145 0.92 -18.38 16.05
N LEU A 146 -0.22 -18.48 15.37
CA LEU A 146 -0.50 -19.52 14.37
C LEU A 146 0.51 -19.45 13.21
N ILE A 147 0.75 -18.26 12.66
CA ILE A 147 1.72 -18.02 11.57
C ILE A 147 3.08 -18.60 11.92
N LYS A 148 3.62 -18.27 13.11
CA LYS A 148 4.91 -18.79 13.54
C LYS A 148 4.88 -20.28 13.89
N ALA A 149 3.80 -20.78 14.51
CA ALA A 149 3.66 -22.19 14.85
C ALA A 149 3.69 -23.10 13.61
N HIS A 150 3.16 -22.62 12.47
CA HIS A 150 3.14 -23.34 11.19
C HIS A 150 4.33 -23.00 10.26
N GLY A 151 5.38 -22.40 10.82
CA GLY A 151 6.65 -22.19 10.13
C GLY A 151 6.56 -21.24 8.94
N TYR A 152 5.64 -20.27 8.96
CA TYR A 152 5.67 -19.18 7.98
C TYR A 152 6.72 -18.14 8.36
N PRO A 153 7.45 -17.59 7.38
CA PRO A 153 8.07 -16.30 7.56
C PRO A 153 6.98 -15.22 7.66
N MET A 154 7.17 -14.33 8.63
CA MET A 154 6.20 -13.31 9.01
C MET A 154 6.81 -11.92 8.90
N VAL A 155 6.18 -11.06 8.10
CA VAL A 155 6.38 -9.61 8.16
C VAL A 155 5.29 -9.04 9.05
N LEU A 156 5.66 -8.35 10.13
CA LEU A 156 4.74 -7.53 10.88
C LEU A 156 4.73 -6.13 10.27
N ASN A 157 3.59 -5.68 9.77
CA ASN A 157 3.46 -4.35 9.15
C ASN A 157 2.65 -3.42 10.07
N VAL A 158 3.16 -2.21 10.31
CA VAL A 158 2.49 -1.15 11.05
C VAL A 158 2.54 0.14 10.25
N VAL A 159 1.37 0.74 10.03
CA VAL A 159 1.28 2.08 9.46
C VAL A 159 1.52 3.12 10.56
N LEU A 160 2.57 3.91 10.40
CA LEU A 160 2.97 4.95 11.35
C LEU A 160 2.30 6.29 11.05
N HIS A 161 1.89 6.97 12.11
CA HIS A 161 1.27 8.29 12.09
C HIS A 161 1.37 8.93 13.49
N ARG A 162 0.83 10.15 13.65
CA ARG A 162 0.93 10.97 14.88
C ARG A 162 0.69 10.18 16.17
N HIS A 163 -0.39 9.40 16.24
CA HIS A 163 -0.80 8.74 17.49
C HIS A 163 0.04 7.52 17.89
N ASN A 164 0.87 6.95 17.01
CA ASN A 164 1.58 5.71 17.30
C ASN A 164 3.11 5.78 17.13
N LEU A 165 3.64 6.85 16.51
CA LEU A 165 5.09 7.05 16.36
C LEU A 165 5.86 7.05 17.69
N GLY A 166 5.28 7.61 18.75
CA GLY A 166 5.89 7.61 20.08
C GLY A 166 6.05 6.21 20.69
N ARG A 167 5.45 5.19 20.10
CA ARG A 167 5.42 3.80 20.60
C ARG A 167 6.23 2.82 19.76
N VAL A 168 7.03 3.30 18.82
CA VAL A 168 7.84 2.46 17.93
C VAL A 168 8.72 1.46 18.70
N ALA A 169 9.32 1.87 19.82
CA ALA A 169 10.09 0.95 20.67
C ALA A 169 9.25 -0.25 21.15
N ALA A 170 8.04 0.01 21.66
CA ALA A 170 7.15 -1.03 22.16
C ALA A 170 6.59 -1.92 21.03
N MET A 171 6.37 -1.36 19.84
CA MET A 171 6.01 -2.15 18.65
C MET A 171 7.13 -3.10 18.23
N LEU A 172 8.38 -2.67 18.32
CA LEU A 172 9.54 -3.51 18.04
C LEU A 172 9.71 -4.61 19.10
N ASP A 173 9.52 -4.31 20.39
CA ASP A 173 9.47 -5.34 21.44
C ASP A 173 8.35 -6.36 21.19
N MET A 174 7.15 -5.89 20.82
CA MET A 174 6.04 -6.77 20.46
C MET A 174 6.39 -7.66 19.27
N ALA A 175 7.00 -7.12 18.22
CA ALA A 175 7.37 -7.88 17.04
C ALA A 175 8.43 -8.97 17.36
N LEU A 176 9.41 -8.66 18.21
CA LEU A 176 10.37 -9.64 18.73
C LEU A 176 9.68 -10.74 19.53
N ALA A 177 8.76 -10.38 20.43
CA ALA A 177 8.00 -11.34 21.22
C ALA A 177 7.12 -12.26 20.35
N LEU A 178 6.58 -11.72 19.26
CA LEU A 178 5.84 -12.47 18.24
C LEU A 178 6.75 -13.23 17.27
N LYS A 179 8.07 -13.14 17.41
CA LYS A 179 9.08 -13.79 16.55
C LYS A 179 8.91 -13.44 15.07
N ALA A 180 8.60 -12.18 14.77
CA ALA A 180 8.56 -11.68 13.40
C ALA A 180 9.95 -11.74 12.77
N ASP A 181 10.01 -12.12 11.49
CA ASP A 181 11.26 -12.17 10.72
C ASP A 181 11.60 -10.76 10.19
N TYR A 182 10.56 -10.00 9.86
CA TYR A 182 10.64 -8.63 9.37
C TYR A 182 9.61 -7.75 10.09
N VAL A 183 9.95 -6.48 10.27
CA VAL A 183 9.01 -5.43 10.68
C VAL A 183 9.07 -4.30 9.68
N GLU A 184 7.91 -3.97 9.13
CA GLU A 184 7.72 -2.82 8.25
C GLU A 184 6.98 -1.72 9.00
N LEU A 185 7.73 -0.67 9.35
CA LEU A 185 7.23 0.54 9.96
C LEU A 185 7.09 1.60 8.85
N ALA A 186 5.92 1.64 8.22
CA ALA A 186 5.68 2.49 7.06
C ALA A 186 4.84 3.72 7.44
N ASN A 187 5.34 4.93 7.24
CA ASN A 187 4.52 6.12 7.50
C ASN A 187 3.34 6.21 6.53
N ALA A 188 2.21 6.69 7.03
CA ALA A 188 0.99 6.87 6.24
C ALA A 188 1.26 7.74 5.00
N GLN A 189 0.87 7.24 3.84
CA GLN A 189 0.82 8.04 2.61
C GLN A 189 -0.55 8.71 2.54
N TYR A 190 -0.58 10.02 2.28
CA TYR A 190 -1.82 10.82 2.32
C TYR A 190 -2.57 10.78 0.99
N TYR A 191 -3.22 9.64 0.73
CA TYR A 191 -4.30 9.48 -0.25
C TYR A 191 -5.45 8.68 0.38
N GLY A 192 -6.58 8.55 -0.32
CA GLY A 192 -7.76 7.83 0.19
C GLY A 192 -8.18 8.33 1.58
N TRP A 193 -8.36 7.40 2.52
CA TRP A 193 -8.82 7.70 3.87
C TRP A 193 -7.79 8.48 4.69
N ALA A 194 -6.49 8.23 4.48
CA ALA A 194 -5.44 8.95 5.19
C ALA A 194 -5.43 10.44 4.82
N LEU A 195 -5.75 10.80 3.57
CA LEU A 195 -5.85 12.21 3.18
C LEU A 195 -7.06 12.90 3.81
N VAL A 196 -8.22 12.24 3.85
CA VAL A 196 -9.42 12.74 4.55
C VAL A 196 -9.09 13.04 6.01
N ASN A 197 -8.29 12.17 6.62
CA ASN A 197 -7.86 12.27 8.02
C ASN A 197 -6.47 12.89 8.19
N ARG A 198 -5.98 13.69 7.23
CA ARG A 198 -4.60 14.19 7.28
C ARG A 198 -4.32 15.00 8.54
N ASP A 199 -5.23 15.88 8.93
CA ASP A 199 -5.09 16.72 10.13
C ASP A 199 -5.08 15.90 11.43
N TYR A 200 -5.71 14.72 11.43
CA TYR A 200 -5.66 13.76 12.53
C TYR A 200 -4.32 13.01 12.55
N LEU A 201 -3.87 12.53 11.38
CA LEU A 201 -2.78 11.56 11.25
C LEU A 201 -1.38 12.18 11.07
N LEU A 202 -1.25 13.40 10.55
CA LEU A 202 0.04 13.99 10.17
C LEU A 202 0.96 14.19 11.39
N PRO A 203 2.14 13.53 11.45
CA PRO A 203 3.02 13.64 12.60
C PRO A 203 3.81 14.95 12.61
N SER A 204 4.39 15.31 13.75
CA SER A 204 5.39 16.40 13.80
C SER A 204 6.77 15.92 13.33
N ARG A 205 7.63 16.88 12.96
CA ARG A 205 9.04 16.58 12.66
C ARG A 205 9.76 15.96 13.86
N GLU A 206 9.51 16.43 15.09
CA GLU A 206 10.16 15.85 16.28
C GLU A 206 9.75 14.39 16.50
N GLN A 207 8.47 14.06 16.26
CA GLN A 207 8.01 12.67 16.38
C GLN A 207 8.74 11.73 15.42
N LEU A 208 8.98 12.18 14.18
CA LEU A 208 9.69 11.41 13.16
C LEU A 208 11.16 11.22 13.52
N VAL A 209 11.86 12.31 13.89
CA VAL A 209 13.27 12.25 14.31
C VAL A 209 13.43 11.30 15.49
N ARG A 210 12.59 11.43 16.52
CA ARG A 210 12.64 10.55 17.69
C ARG A 210 12.36 9.08 17.35
N ALA A 211 11.39 8.81 16.48
CA ALA A 211 11.09 7.45 16.03
C ALA A 211 12.27 6.85 15.25
N GLU A 212 12.92 7.63 14.39
CA GLU A 212 14.10 7.21 13.63
C GLU A 212 15.29 6.90 14.56
N GLU A 213 15.57 7.76 15.54
CA GLU A 213 16.58 7.53 16.58
C GLU A 213 16.34 6.21 17.32
N VAL A 214 15.09 5.96 17.73
CA VAL A 214 14.69 4.71 18.39
C VAL A 214 14.92 3.51 17.49
N VAL A 215 14.53 3.57 16.21
CA VAL A 215 14.74 2.47 15.26
C VAL A 215 16.23 2.18 15.09
N ASN A 216 17.06 3.21 14.95
CA ASN A 216 18.49 3.04 14.76
C ASN A 216 19.18 2.47 16.02
N ALA A 217 18.79 2.93 17.21
CA ALA A 217 19.23 2.33 18.48
C ALA A 217 18.82 0.85 18.58
N TYR A 218 17.61 0.51 18.12
CA TYR A 218 17.12 -0.86 18.09
C TYR A 218 17.92 -1.76 17.14
N ARG A 219 18.19 -1.29 15.91
CA ARG A 219 19.02 -2.00 14.93
C ARG A 219 20.40 -2.33 15.49
N ALA A 220 21.02 -1.38 16.22
CA ALA A 220 22.29 -1.60 16.88
C ALA A 220 22.19 -2.67 18.00
N ARG A 221 21.06 -2.72 18.72
CA ARG A 221 20.83 -3.66 19.83
C ARG A 221 20.62 -5.11 19.38
N ILE A 222 19.83 -5.34 18.33
CA ILE A 222 19.38 -6.69 17.95
C ILE A 222 20.25 -7.38 16.88
N GLY A 223 21.18 -6.65 16.26
CA GLY A 223 22.06 -7.19 15.22
C GLY A 223 21.30 -7.70 14.00
N GLN A 224 21.62 -8.91 13.52
CA GLN A 224 21.11 -9.49 12.27
C GLN A 224 19.87 -10.39 12.44
N GLY A 225 19.17 -10.35 13.58
CA GLY A 225 17.96 -11.16 13.80
C GLY A 225 16.77 -10.69 12.97
N MET A 226 15.80 -10.04 13.62
CA MET A 226 14.63 -9.44 12.97
C MET A 226 15.07 -8.23 12.12
N LYS A 227 14.67 -8.18 10.85
CA LYS A 227 14.99 -7.04 9.97
C LYS A 227 13.96 -5.92 10.13
N ILE A 228 14.43 -4.70 10.35
CA ILE A 228 13.58 -3.53 10.58
C ILE A 228 13.64 -2.58 9.37
N TYR A 229 12.51 -2.40 8.70
CA TYR A 229 12.32 -1.38 7.67
C TYR A 229 11.56 -0.20 8.26
N PHE A 230 12.11 1.00 8.10
CA PHE A 230 11.48 2.25 8.52
C PHE A 230 11.37 3.17 7.32
N VAL A 231 10.14 3.46 6.90
CA VAL A 231 9.86 4.26 5.71
C VAL A 231 9.43 5.65 6.14
N VAL A 232 10.35 6.61 6.01
CA VAL A 232 10.13 8.04 6.29
C VAL A 232 9.10 8.63 5.31
N PRO A 233 8.17 9.50 5.76
CA PRO A 233 7.15 10.12 4.90
C PRO A 233 7.74 11.21 4.00
N ASP A 234 7.21 11.32 2.77
CA ASP A 234 7.74 12.23 1.75
C ASP A 234 7.66 13.71 2.16
N TYR A 235 6.71 14.08 3.02
CA TYR A 235 6.44 15.47 3.43
C TYR A 235 7.62 16.15 4.16
N PHE A 236 8.57 15.38 4.70
CA PHE A 236 9.68 15.90 5.52
C PHE A 236 11.06 15.75 4.87
N GLU A 237 11.14 15.09 3.71
CA GLU A 237 12.39 14.78 3.01
C GLU A 237 12.81 15.85 1.99
N GLY A 238 11.89 16.74 1.60
CA GLY A 238 12.10 17.78 0.59
C GLY A 238 12.28 17.26 -0.85
N ARG A 239 12.39 15.94 -1.02
CA ARG A 239 12.55 15.25 -2.30
C ARG A 239 11.71 13.97 -2.31
N PRO A 240 10.84 13.78 -3.31
CA PRO A 240 9.98 12.60 -3.36
C PRO A 240 10.78 11.34 -3.73
N LYS A 241 10.39 10.22 -3.12
CA LYS A 241 10.82 8.88 -3.57
C LYS A 241 10.11 8.50 -4.87
N PRO A 242 10.69 7.63 -5.72
CA PRO A 242 9.98 7.14 -6.89
C PRO A 242 8.84 6.22 -6.45
N CYS A 243 7.61 6.72 -6.50
CA CYS A 243 6.41 5.96 -6.16
C CYS A 243 6.34 4.71 -7.02
N MET A 244 6.38 3.53 -6.39
CA MET A 244 6.42 2.22 -7.07
C MET A 244 7.52 2.12 -8.14
N ASN A 245 8.66 2.79 -7.92
CA ASN A 245 9.76 2.89 -8.89
C ASN A 245 9.37 3.49 -10.26
N GLY A 246 8.28 4.25 -10.32
CA GLY A 246 7.75 4.87 -11.53
C GLY A 246 6.42 4.28 -11.99
N TRP A 247 5.56 5.14 -12.54
CA TRP A 247 4.23 4.79 -13.02
C TRP A 247 4.26 3.69 -14.08
N GLY A 248 3.49 2.63 -13.88
CA GLY A 248 3.39 1.53 -14.84
C GLY A 248 4.74 0.90 -15.19
N ARG A 249 5.71 0.82 -14.26
CA ARG A 249 7.06 0.31 -14.52
C ARG A 249 7.33 -1.08 -13.93
N VAL A 250 6.94 -1.31 -12.67
CA VAL A 250 7.23 -2.58 -11.94
C VAL A 250 5.99 -3.21 -11.31
N PHE A 251 5.01 -2.38 -10.97
CA PHE A 251 3.81 -2.75 -10.24
C PHE A 251 2.60 -2.80 -11.16
N LEU A 252 1.81 -3.86 -11.03
CA LEU A 252 0.50 -4.01 -11.64
C LEU A 252 -0.50 -4.35 -10.52
N GLY A 253 -1.45 -3.46 -10.24
CA GLY A 253 -2.56 -3.75 -9.34
C GLY A 253 -3.78 -4.20 -10.12
N ILE A 254 -4.53 -5.18 -9.61
CA ILE A 254 -5.86 -5.54 -10.13
C ILE A 254 -6.84 -5.41 -8.97
N SER A 255 -7.82 -4.52 -9.10
CA SER A 255 -8.89 -4.31 -8.12
C SER A 255 -9.88 -5.48 -8.12
N PRO A 256 -10.78 -5.57 -7.12
CA PRO A 256 -11.71 -6.69 -7.03
C PRO A 256 -12.63 -6.83 -8.24
N ASP A 257 -13.03 -5.72 -8.87
CA ASP A 257 -13.88 -5.69 -10.08
C ASP A 257 -13.10 -5.90 -11.39
N GLY A 258 -11.79 -6.12 -11.30
CA GLY A 258 -10.91 -6.36 -12.45
C GLY A 258 -10.34 -5.11 -13.11
N THR A 259 -10.55 -3.91 -12.55
CA THR A 259 -9.87 -2.71 -13.03
C THR A 259 -8.37 -2.83 -12.81
N ALA A 260 -7.58 -2.59 -13.85
CA ALA A 260 -6.14 -2.64 -13.78
C ALA A 260 -5.54 -1.27 -13.42
N LEU A 261 -4.61 -1.28 -12.48
CA LEU A 261 -4.07 -0.10 -11.82
C LEU A 261 -2.54 0.00 -12.05
N PRO A 262 -2.04 1.08 -12.68
CA PRO A 262 -0.59 1.32 -12.82
C PRO A 262 0.09 1.78 -11.53
N CYS A 263 -0.67 2.14 -10.50
CA CYS A 263 -0.26 2.40 -9.12
C CYS A 263 -1.45 2.18 -8.16
N HIS A 264 -1.23 2.15 -6.85
CA HIS A 264 -2.28 1.86 -5.86
C HIS A 264 -3.51 2.78 -5.92
N ALA A 265 -3.33 4.08 -6.14
CA ALA A 265 -4.40 5.09 -6.05
C ALA A 265 -4.75 5.70 -7.42
N ALA A 266 -4.46 4.99 -8.52
CA ALA A 266 -4.71 5.51 -9.87
C ALA A 266 -6.20 5.75 -10.13
N ALA A 267 -7.09 4.95 -9.53
CA ALA A 267 -8.54 5.05 -9.70
C ALA A 267 -9.15 6.34 -9.12
N ASP A 268 -8.43 7.04 -8.23
CA ASP A 268 -8.87 8.30 -7.64
C ASP A 268 -8.45 9.53 -8.48
N LEU A 269 -7.69 9.33 -9.57
CA LEU A 269 -7.27 10.43 -10.44
C LEU A 269 -8.37 10.81 -11.44
N PRO A 270 -8.48 12.11 -11.80
CA PRO A 270 -9.52 12.60 -12.69
C PRO A 270 -9.20 12.24 -14.15
N GLY A 271 -10.26 11.98 -14.93
CA GLY A 271 -10.13 11.73 -16.36
C GLY A 271 -9.23 10.54 -16.69
N MET A 272 -9.25 9.51 -15.83
CA MET A 272 -8.68 8.20 -16.10
C MET A 272 -9.80 7.26 -16.57
N ASP A 273 -9.52 6.45 -17.58
CA ASP A 273 -10.39 5.39 -18.07
C ASP A 273 -9.64 4.05 -17.95
N LEU A 274 -9.45 3.65 -16.68
CA LEU A 274 -8.59 2.51 -16.35
C LEU A 274 -9.18 1.21 -16.94
N PRO A 275 -8.37 0.42 -17.68
CA PRO A 275 -8.89 -0.72 -18.41
C PRO A 275 -9.24 -1.88 -17.48
N ASN A 276 -10.24 -2.68 -17.87
CA ASN A 276 -10.66 -3.85 -17.12
C ASN A 276 -10.15 -5.16 -17.74
N VAL A 277 -9.72 -6.10 -16.89
CA VAL A 277 -9.22 -7.43 -17.33
C VAL A 277 -10.29 -8.31 -17.97
N ARG A 278 -11.57 -7.97 -17.86
CA ARG A 278 -12.65 -8.66 -18.57
C ARG A 278 -12.76 -8.24 -20.03
N GLU A 279 -12.27 -7.06 -20.36
CA GLU A 279 -12.38 -6.44 -21.68
C GLU A 279 -11.07 -6.53 -22.46
N HIS A 280 -9.95 -6.46 -21.75
CA HIS A 280 -8.61 -6.48 -22.33
C HIS A 280 -7.70 -7.51 -21.66
N ASP A 281 -6.80 -8.10 -22.42
CA ASP A 281 -5.72 -8.91 -21.84
C ASP A 281 -4.66 -8.04 -21.16
N LEU A 282 -3.93 -8.61 -20.19
CA LEU A 282 -2.92 -7.85 -19.44
C LEU A 282 -1.77 -7.37 -20.32
N LYS A 283 -1.50 -8.00 -21.46
CA LYS A 283 -0.41 -7.59 -22.35
C LYS A 283 -0.74 -6.25 -22.98
N TRP A 284 -1.95 -6.10 -23.52
CA TRP A 284 -2.46 -4.84 -24.03
C TRP A 284 -2.56 -3.80 -22.91
N ILE A 285 -3.14 -4.17 -21.76
CA ILE A 285 -3.27 -3.25 -20.61
C ILE A 285 -1.90 -2.67 -20.24
N TRP A 286 -0.88 -3.53 -20.12
CA TRP A 286 0.44 -3.10 -19.70
C TRP A 286 1.16 -2.28 -20.76
N ARG A 287 1.09 -2.69 -22.04
CA ARG A 287 1.91 -2.11 -23.11
C ARG A 287 1.26 -0.94 -23.80
N ASP A 288 -0.02 -1.06 -24.08
CA ASP A 288 -0.72 -0.25 -25.09
C ASP A 288 -1.78 0.66 -24.46
N SER A 289 -2.26 0.37 -23.24
CA SER A 289 -3.31 1.20 -22.64
C SER A 289 -2.84 2.66 -22.44
N PRO A 290 -3.66 3.66 -22.80
CA PRO A 290 -3.30 5.06 -22.64
C PRO A 290 -2.95 5.42 -21.19
N ASP A 291 -3.71 4.93 -20.22
CA ASP A 291 -3.52 5.30 -18.80
C ASP A 291 -2.30 4.65 -18.14
N PHE A 292 -1.88 3.45 -18.55
CA PHE A 292 -0.58 2.91 -18.10
C PHE A 292 0.60 3.66 -18.71
N ASN A 293 0.42 4.26 -19.90
CA ASN A 293 1.46 5.02 -20.57
C ASN A 293 1.46 6.52 -20.24
N ARG A 294 0.35 7.05 -19.70
CA ARG A 294 0.14 8.49 -19.45
C ARG A 294 1.27 9.17 -18.69
N PHE A 295 1.77 8.53 -17.64
CA PHE A 295 2.90 9.03 -16.83
C PHE A 295 4.12 8.11 -16.87
N ARG A 296 4.20 7.22 -17.87
CA ARG A 296 5.34 6.31 -18.02
C ARG A 296 6.51 7.06 -18.66
N GLY A 297 7.71 6.83 -18.13
CA GLY A 297 8.92 7.51 -18.60
C GLY A 297 8.92 8.99 -18.25
N GLU A 298 9.54 9.80 -19.10
CA GLU A 298 9.83 11.23 -18.82
C GLU A 298 9.14 12.21 -19.76
N GLY A 299 8.63 11.74 -20.91
CA GLY A 299 8.14 12.62 -21.98
C GLY A 299 6.92 13.48 -21.59
N TRP A 300 6.18 13.10 -20.55
CA TRP A 300 5.04 13.85 -20.02
C TRP A 300 5.45 14.98 -19.05
N MET A 301 6.70 14.96 -18.57
CA MET A 301 7.11 15.82 -17.46
C MET A 301 7.17 17.29 -17.88
N GLN A 302 6.60 18.16 -17.06
CA GLN A 302 6.70 19.61 -17.19
C GLN A 302 7.84 20.17 -16.33
N ALA A 303 8.15 21.46 -16.49
CA ALA A 303 9.05 22.15 -15.57
C ALA A 303 8.47 22.11 -14.13
N PRO A 304 9.29 21.94 -13.08
CA PRO A 304 10.75 21.87 -13.09
C PRO A 304 11.32 20.48 -13.44
N CYS A 305 10.49 19.44 -13.55
CA CYS A 305 10.94 18.06 -13.71
C CYS A 305 11.64 17.81 -15.06
N SER A 306 11.15 18.36 -16.16
CA SER A 306 11.75 18.19 -17.49
C SER A 306 13.23 18.58 -17.55
N GLY A 307 13.62 19.68 -16.88
CA GLY A 307 14.99 20.15 -16.76
C GLY A 307 15.77 19.64 -15.55
N CYS A 308 15.21 18.73 -14.75
CA CYS A 308 15.82 18.28 -13.50
C CYS A 308 16.71 17.06 -13.71
N GLU A 309 17.95 17.12 -13.22
CA GLU A 309 18.91 15.99 -13.25
C GLU A 309 18.41 14.72 -12.52
N ARG A 310 17.45 14.85 -11.60
CA ARG A 310 16.90 13.74 -10.83
C ARG A 310 15.64 13.10 -11.43
N ARG A 311 15.18 13.56 -12.61
CA ARG A 311 13.91 13.12 -13.20
C ARG A 311 13.85 11.61 -13.46
N GLU A 312 14.98 11.00 -13.83
CA GLU A 312 15.14 9.54 -14.01
C GLU A 312 15.21 8.74 -12.70
N HIS A 313 15.38 9.42 -11.56
CA HIS A 313 15.48 8.77 -10.25
C HIS A 313 14.17 8.83 -9.46
N CYS A 314 13.45 9.96 -9.51
CA CYS A 314 12.19 10.11 -8.79
C CYS A 314 10.94 9.95 -9.68
N PHE A 315 11.09 10.00 -11.00
CA PHE A 315 9.99 9.99 -11.97
C PHE A 315 8.92 11.07 -11.70
N GLY A 316 9.37 12.23 -11.22
CA GLY A 316 8.48 13.34 -10.82
C GLY A 316 7.79 13.13 -9.48
N GLY A 317 7.99 12.00 -8.79
CA GLY A 317 7.29 11.65 -7.54
C GLY A 317 5.92 11.02 -7.77
N CYS A 318 5.05 11.07 -6.77
CA CYS A 318 3.73 10.47 -6.80
C CYS A 318 2.72 11.33 -7.60
N ARG A 319 2.12 10.76 -8.65
CA ARG A 319 1.10 11.43 -9.47
C ARG A 319 -0.22 11.62 -8.73
N CYS A 320 -0.59 10.66 -7.88
CA CYS A 320 -1.76 10.76 -7.01
C CYS A 320 -1.60 11.91 -6.01
N GLN A 321 -0.42 12.04 -5.39
CA GLN A 321 -0.14 13.15 -4.47
C GLN A 321 -0.11 14.50 -5.20
N ALA A 322 0.50 14.55 -6.39
CA ALA A 322 0.50 15.74 -7.23
C ALA A 322 -0.92 16.26 -7.46
N TYR A 323 -1.83 15.39 -7.90
CA TYR A 323 -3.22 15.76 -8.10
C TYR A 323 -3.93 16.15 -6.80
N LEU A 324 -3.84 15.32 -5.76
CA LEU A 324 -4.59 15.53 -4.52
C LEU A 324 -4.20 16.82 -3.78
N LEU A 325 -2.99 17.33 -4.02
CA LEU A 325 -2.47 18.54 -3.38
C LEU A 325 -2.48 19.79 -4.27
N SER A 326 -2.54 19.65 -5.60
CA SER A 326 -2.49 20.78 -6.53
C SER A 326 -3.69 20.90 -7.47
N GLY A 327 -4.48 19.85 -7.62
CA GLY A 327 -5.53 19.73 -8.65
C GLY A 327 -5.02 19.34 -10.04
N ASP A 328 -3.70 19.17 -10.23
CA ASP A 328 -3.09 18.80 -11.52
C ASP A 328 -2.19 17.55 -11.38
N THR A 329 -2.32 16.62 -12.32
CA THR A 329 -1.52 15.39 -12.37
C THR A 329 -0.16 15.57 -13.04
N ASN A 330 0.03 16.65 -13.82
CA ASN A 330 1.22 16.88 -14.64
C ASN A 330 2.32 17.67 -13.91
N VAL A 331 1.99 18.29 -12.77
CA VAL A 331 2.96 19.08 -12.00
C VAL A 331 3.92 18.21 -11.20
N ALA A 332 5.05 18.78 -10.81
CA ALA A 332 5.97 18.14 -9.86
C ALA A 332 5.25 17.82 -8.55
N ASP A 333 5.49 16.62 -8.01
CA ASP A 333 4.94 16.21 -6.71
C ASP A 333 5.23 17.29 -5.64
N PRO A 334 4.22 17.83 -4.94
CA PRO A 334 4.39 18.87 -3.92
C PRO A 334 5.27 18.48 -2.74
N ALA A 335 5.56 17.20 -2.51
CA ALA A 335 6.63 16.80 -1.57
C ALA A 335 8.03 17.29 -1.99
N CYS A 336 8.23 17.59 -3.28
CA CYS A 336 9.46 18.17 -3.79
C CYS A 336 9.53 19.67 -3.49
N GLU A 337 10.62 20.14 -2.89
CA GLU A 337 10.89 21.57 -2.65
C GLU A 337 10.93 22.42 -3.93
N ARG A 338 11.20 21.80 -5.08
CA ARG A 338 11.18 22.50 -6.38
C ARG A 338 9.78 22.66 -6.95
N SER A 339 8.77 21.96 -6.40
CA SER A 339 7.40 22.09 -6.89
C SER A 339 6.87 23.49 -6.58
N PRO A 340 6.21 24.16 -7.53
CA PRO A 340 5.55 25.45 -7.25
C PRO A 340 4.44 25.31 -6.19
N HIS A 341 3.95 24.09 -5.94
CA HIS A 341 2.94 23.79 -4.95
C HIS A 341 3.50 23.29 -3.61
N HIS A 342 4.83 23.31 -3.41
CA HIS A 342 5.44 22.83 -2.16
C HIS A 342 4.88 23.52 -0.90
N GLY A 343 4.45 24.78 -1.03
CA GLY A 343 3.78 25.53 0.04
C GLY A 343 2.54 24.85 0.62
N VAL A 344 1.82 24.01 -0.15
CA VAL A 344 0.66 23.24 0.34
C VAL A 344 1.07 22.20 1.37
N VAL A 345 2.23 21.55 1.17
CA VAL A 345 2.79 20.58 2.12
C VAL A 345 3.25 21.28 3.39
N LEU A 346 3.97 22.39 3.25
CA LEU A 346 4.42 23.21 4.38
C LEU A 346 3.23 23.72 5.21
N GLU A 347 2.17 24.16 4.55
CA GLU A 347 0.95 24.61 5.23
C GLU A 347 0.25 23.46 5.97
N ALA A 348 0.15 22.28 5.35
CA ALA A 348 -0.40 21.11 6.02
C ALA A 348 0.38 20.75 7.30
N ILE A 349 1.72 20.80 7.24
CA ILE A 349 2.59 20.57 8.40
C ILE A 349 2.36 21.64 9.49
N ARG A 350 2.34 22.92 9.12
CA ARG A 350 2.10 24.03 10.06
C ARG A 350 0.75 23.91 10.74
N ARG A 351 -0.32 23.72 9.96
CA ARG A 351 -1.68 23.55 10.44
C ARG A 351 -1.79 22.38 11.41
N SER A 352 -1.22 21.23 11.03
CA SER A 352 -1.17 20.03 11.87
C SER A 352 -0.51 20.28 13.22
N ALA A 353 0.56 21.09 13.26
CA ALA A 353 1.26 21.44 14.49
C ALA A 353 0.51 22.46 15.36
N SER A 354 -0.42 23.25 14.78
CA SER A 354 -1.15 24.32 15.47
C SER A 354 -2.57 23.92 15.91
N LEU A 355 -2.98 22.66 15.75
CA LEU A 355 -4.32 22.20 16.16
C LEU A 355 -4.46 22.26 17.69
N LEU A 356 -5.40 23.07 18.17
CA LEU A 356 -5.74 23.16 19.60
C LEU A 356 -6.63 22.00 20.07
N VAL A 357 -7.41 21.44 19.15
CA VAL A 357 -8.33 20.32 19.39
C VAL A 357 -8.09 19.29 18.31
N GLU A 358 -7.91 18.03 18.72
CA GLU A 358 -7.75 16.90 17.81
C GLU A 358 -9.09 16.63 17.10
N PRO A 359 -9.12 16.57 15.75
CA PRO A 359 -10.35 16.25 15.03
C PRO A 359 -10.73 14.77 15.20
N GLU A 360 -12.03 14.48 15.22
CA GLU A 360 -12.51 13.09 15.17
C GLU A 360 -12.22 12.45 13.80
N PRO A 361 -11.65 11.23 13.75
CA PRO A 361 -11.31 10.59 12.49
C PRO A 361 -12.54 10.03 11.77
N VAL A 362 -12.54 10.14 10.44
CA VAL A 362 -13.49 9.46 9.57
C VAL A 362 -13.03 8.03 9.33
N MET A 363 -13.71 7.06 9.95
CA MET A 363 -13.37 5.63 9.84
C MET A 363 -13.74 5.04 8.48
N ARG A 364 -12.93 4.08 8.00
CA ARG A 364 -13.12 3.39 6.72
C ARG A 364 -14.31 2.44 6.75
N ASN A 365 -15.49 2.94 6.35
CA ASN A 365 -16.69 2.14 6.19
C ASN A 365 -17.56 2.63 5.03
N ARG A 366 -18.48 1.76 4.57
CA ARG A 366 -19.35 2.03 3.41
C ARG A 366 -20.16 3.32 3.58
N ARG A 367 -20.70 3.57 4.78
CA ARG A 367 -21.50 4.78 5.07
C ARG A 367 -20.68 6.06 4.87
N ASN A 368 -19.49 6.12 5.45
CA ASN A 368 -18.60 7.26 5.31
C ASN A 368 -18.10 7.40 3.87
N GLY A 369 -17.83 6.29 3.18
CA GLY A 369 -17.39 6.28 1.78
C GLY A 369 -18.45 6.88 0.84
N MET A 370 -19.72 6.46 0.99
CA MET A 370 -20.84 7.02 0.21
C MET A 370 -20.99 8.53 0.44
N ARG A 371 -20.96 8.96 1.71
CA ARG A 371 -21.03 10.39 2.08
C ARG A 371 -19.90 11.20 1.44
N LEU A 372 -18.66 10.71 1.49
CA LEU A 372 -17.50 11.39 0.92
C LEU A 372 -17.54 11.44 -0.61
N CYS A 373 -18.15 10.45 -1.26
CA CYS A 373 -18.30 10.37 -2.71
C CYS A 373 -19.59 11.04 -3.23
N GLY A 374 -20.34 11.74 -2.38
CA GLY A 374 -21.55 12.47 -2.77
C GLY A 374 -22.75 11.57 -3.12
N ARG A 375 -22.92 10.44 -2.44
CA ARG A 375 -24.07 9.52 -2.58
C ARG A 375 -24.82 9.29 -1.28
#